data_AF-A0A7V9TZ53-F1
#
_entry.id   AF-A0A7V9TZ53-F1
#
_cell.length_a   1.000
_cell.length_b   1.000
_cell.length_c   1.000
_cell.angle_alpha   90.00
_cell.angle_beta   90.00
_cell.angle_gamma   90.00
#
_symmetry.space_group_name_H-M   'P 1'
#
loop_
_entity.id
_entity.type
_entity.pdbx_description
1 polymer ?
#
loop_
_entity_poly.entity_id
_entity_poly.type
_entity_poly.pdbx_seq_one_letter_code
_entity_poly.pdbx_strand_id
1 'polypeptide(L)'
;NEASELWRQDATLEQSTATLKTLRTKLGQVENRMLQSATEQQNSGGPLKGRAYIVNYQTKFQNGEGMESFTLVERDGHWLLARYFVNSTALK
;
A
#
# COMPACT_ATOMS: atom_id res chain seq x y z
N ASN A 1 18.26 8.84 9.86
CA ASN A 1 16.90 8.27 9.97
C ASN A 1 15.97 8.89 8.91
N GLU A 2 16.48 9.16 7.69
CA GLU A 2 15.83 10.06 6.71
C GLU A 2 15.14 9.31 5.56
N ALA A 3 15.56 8.09 5.22
CA ALA A 3 14.96 7.31 4.15
C ALA A 3 13.47 7.02 4.39
N SER A 4 13.08 6.72 5.63
CA SER A 4 11.67 6.49 6.01
C SER A 4 10.81 7.75 6.01
N GLU A 5 11.41 8.95 6.02
CA GLU A 5 10.67 10.22 5.91
C GLU A 5 10.36 10.57 4.45
N LEU A 6 11.28 10.25 3.54
CA LEU A 6 11.10 10.48 2.10
C LEU A 6 10.05 9.54 1.49
N TRP A 7 10.00 8.26 1.90
CA TRP A 7 8.90 7.35 1.50
C TRP A 7 7.52 7.79 2.05
N ARG A 8 7.49 8.50 3.18
CA ARG A 8 6.26 9.05 3.77
C ARG A 8 5.69 10.25 3.00
N GLN A 9 6.49 10.92 2.17
CA GLN A 9 6.04 12.10 1.43
C GLN A 9 5.15 11.78 0.22
N ASP A 10 5.17 10.55 -0.30
CA ASP A 10 4.44 10.18 -1.54
C ASP A 10 2.98 9.75 -1.30
N ALA A 11 2.59 9.56 -0.03
CA ALA A 11 1.21 9.55 0.47
C ALA A 11 1.26 9.60 2.00
N THR A 12 0.65 10.60 2.63
CA THR A 12 0.64 10.63 4.10
C THR A 12 -0.21 9.45 4.63
N LEU A 13 0.14 8.91 5.81
CA LEU A 13 -0.63 7.84 6.48
C LEU A 13 -2.12 8.21 6.60
N GLU A 14 -2.39 9.50 6.79
CA GLU A 14 -3.73 10.08 6.86
C GLU A 14 -4.48 9.98 5.52
N GLN A 15 -3.83 10.32 4.40
CA GLN A 15 -4.39 10.13 3.05
C GLN A 15 -4.67 8.65 2.76
N SER A 16 -3.74 7.76 3.12
CA SER A 16 -3.92 6.31 2.97
C SER A 16 -5.12 5.81 3.76
N THR A 17 -5.29 6.31 4.98
CA THR A 17 -6.42 5.97 5.86
C THR A 17 -7.74 6.52 5.31
N ALA A 18 -7.76 7.75 4.80
CA ALA A 18 -8.95 8.35 4.19
C ALA A 18 -9.39 7.59 2.92
N THR A 19 -8.42 7.18 2.09
CA THR A 19 -8.66 6.34 0.91
C THR A 19 -9.22 4.97 1.30
N LEU A 20 -8.65 4.32 2.32
CA LEU A 20 -9.17 3.04 2.83
C LEU A 20 -10.60 3.17 3.36
N LYS A 21 -10.91 4.23 4.10
CA LYS A 21 -12.28 4.51 4.59
C LYS A 21 -13.24 4.71 3.42
N THR A 22 -12.87 5.55 2.45
CA THR A 22 -13.69 5.83 1.26
C THR A 22 -13.95 4.58 0.44
N LEU A 23 -12.91 3.76 0.24
CA LEU A 23 -12.99 2.47 -0.42
C LEU A 23 -14.00 1.56 0.28
N ARG A 24 -13.89 1.39 1.60
CA ARG A 24 -14.82 0.53 2.36
C ARG A 24 -16.25 1.05 2.34
N THR A 25 -16.45 2.37 2.38
CA THR A 25 -17.80 2.95 2.28
C THR A 25 -18.44 2.67 0.92
N LYS A 26 -17.67 2.71 -0.17
CA LYS A 26 -18.19 2.51 -1.53
C LYS A 26 -18.30 1.03 -1.92
N LEU A 27 -17.23 0.26 -1.69
CA LEU A 27 -17.11 -1.12 -2.15
C LEU A 27 -17.62 -2.15 -1.14
N GLY A 28 -17.87 -1.75 0.10
CA GLY A 28 -18.30 -2.66 1.16
C GLY A 28 -17.14 -3.44 1.78
N GLN A 29 -17.47 -4.51 2.49
CA GLN A 29 -16.47 -5.38 3.12
C GLN A 29 -15.65 -6.16 2.08
N VAL A 30 -14.45 -6.57 2.46
CA VAL A 30 -13.62 -7.48 1.67
C VAL A 30 -14.22 -8.88 1.77
N GLU A 31 -14.54 -9.48 0.62
CA GLU A 31 -14.99 -10.87 0.54
C GLU A 31 -13.79 -11.82 0.35
N ASN A 32 -12.86 -11.43 -0.53
CA ASN A 32 -11.69 -12.23 -0.83
C ASN A 32 -10.49 -11.34 -1.18
N ARG A 33 -9.29 -11.80 -0.85
CA ARG A 33 -8.03 -11.14 -1.20
C ARG A 33 -7.06 -12.17 -1.74
N MET A 34 -6.67 -12.02 -3.01
CA MET A 34 -5.75 -12.91 -3.70
C MET A 34 -4.41 -12.20 -3.89
N LEU A 35 -3.32 -12.80 -3.42
CA LEU A 35 -1.97 -12.28 -3.66
C LEU A 35 -1.65 -12.37 -5.15
N GLN A 36 -1.30 -11.25 -5.75
CA GLN A 36 -0.92 -11.17 -7.16
C GLN A 36 0.58 -11.11 -7.33
N SER A 37 1.25 -10.29 -6.53
CA SER A 37 2.71 -10.23 -6.52
C SER A 37 3.23 -9.70 -5.19
N ALA A 38 4.45 -10.09 -4.87
CA ALA A 38 5.21 -9.54 -3.77
C ALA A 38 6.65 -9.35 -4.22
N THR A 39 7.11 -8.10 -4.22
CA THR A 39 8.43 -7.74 -4.73
C THR A 39 9.21 -7.05 -3.63
N GLU A 40 10.34 -7.64 -3.25
CA GLU A 40 11.33 -6.97 -2.42
C GLU A 40 12.21 -6.08 -3.30
N GLN A 41 12.33 -4.83 -2.90
CA GLN A 41 13.23 -3.86 -3.50
C GLN A 41 14.25 -3.46 -2.46
N GLN A 42 15.51 -3.82 -2.70
CA GLN A 42 16.63 -3.30 -1.93
C GLN A 42 17.21 -2.11 -2.69
N ASN A 43 17.11 -0.92 -2.11
CA ASN A 43 17.66 0.26 -2.74
C ASN A 43 18.95 0.65 -2.01
N SER A 44 20.07 0.52 -2.73
CA SER A 44 21.43 0.72 -2.21
C SER A 44 22.02 2.09 -2.58
N GLY A 45 21.32 2.88 -3.40
CA GLY A 45 21.79 4.17 -3.94
C GLY A 45 20.77 5.30 -3.81
N GLY A 46 21.26 6.54 -3.77
CA GLY A 46 20.43 7.73 -3.58
C GLY A 46 19.96 7.93 -2.12
N PRO A 47 19.07 8.91 -1.86
CA PRO A 47 18.60 9.22 -0.51
C PRO A 47 17.61 8.18 0.06
N LEU A 48 17.15 7.24 -0.76
CA LEU A 48 16.22 6.16 -0.39
C LEU A 48 16.98 4.86 -0.10
N LYS A 49 17.93 4.88 0.84
CA LYS A 49 18.61 3.65 1.30
C LYS A 49 17.68 2.81 2.18
N GLY A 50 17.47 1.54 1.84
CA GLY A 50 16.69 0.62 2.67
C GLY A 50 16.02 -0.49 1.89
N ARG A 51 15.35 -1.39 2.63
CA ARG A 51 14.50 -2.45 2.04
C ARG A 51 13.05 -1.97 2.00
N ALA A 52 12.45 -2.09 0.82
CA ALA A 52 11.03 -1.92 0.60
C ALA A 52 10.43 -3.25 0.14
N TYR A 53 9.19 -3.50 0.54
CA TYR A 53 8.45 -4.67 0.13
C TYR A 53 7.11 -4.20 -0.44
N ILE A 54 6.89 -4.43 -1.73
CA ILE A 54 5.69 -4.01 -2.43
C ILE A 54 4.84 -5.25 -2.65
N VAL A 55 3.64 -5.26 -2.07
CA VAL A 55 2.68 -6.36 -2.18
C VAL A 55 1.45 -5.88 -2.90
N ASN A 56 1.10 -6.59 -3.98
CA ASN A 56 -0.10 -6.32 -4.75
C ASN A 56 -1.09 -7.46 -4.54
N TYR A 57 -2.33 -7.10 -4.24
CA TYR A 57 -3.45 -8.01 -4.13
C TYR A 57 -4.53 -7.64 -5.14
N GLN A 58 -5.17 -8.65 -5.71
CA GLN A 58 -6.49 -8.50 -6.32
C GLN A 58 -7.52 -8.80 -5.24
N THR A 59 -8.33 -7.81 -4.92
CA THR A 59 -9.29 -7.88 -3.83
C THR A 59 -10.69 -7.75 -4.36
N LYS A 60 -11.53 -8.71 -3.97
CA LYS A 60 -12.95 -8.69 -4.20
C LYS A 60 -13.65 -8.14 -2.97
N PHE A 61 -14.43 -7.10 -3.18
CA PHE A 61 -15.31 -6.47 -2.21
C PHE A 61 -16.76 -6.81 -2.56
N GLN A 62 -17.67 -6.58 -1.61
CA GLN A 62 -19.10 -6.84 -1.80
C GLN A 62 -19.68 -6.17 -3.05
N ASN A 63 -19.28 -4.91 -3.30
CA ASN A 63 -19.83 -4.09 -4.38
C ASN A 63 -18.84 -3.86 -5.53
N GLY A 64 -17.76 -4.64 -5.64
CA GLY A 64 -16.81 -4.51 -6.74
C GLY A 64 -15.45 -5.15 -6.49
N GLU A 65 -14.54 -5.00 -7.43
CA GLU A 65 -13.18 -5.53 -7.34
C GLU A 65 -12.15 -4.41 -7.49
N GLY A 66 -10.98 -4.58 -6.89
CA GLY A 66 -9.89 -3.62 -6.98
C GLY A 66 -8.53 -4.25 -6.74
N MET A 67 -7.51 -3.62 -7.31
CA MET A 67 -6.11 -3.93 -7.05
C MET A 67 -5.63 -3.08 -5.88
N GLU A 68 -5.24 -3.73 -4.78
CA GLU A 68 -4.63 -3.09 -3.62
C GLU A 68 -3.11 -3.24 -3.68
N SER A 69 -2.37 -2.15 -3.52
CA SER A 69 -0.91 -2.11 -3.46
C SER A 69 -0.46 -1.60 -2.09
N PHE A 70 0.35 -2.39 -1.40
CA PHE A 70 0.93 -2.07 -0.10
C PHE A 70 2.44 -1.92 -0.26
N THR A 71 2.99 -0.75 0.08
CA THR A 71 4.43 -0.54 0.18
C THR A 71 4.81 -0.55 1.65
N LEU A 72 5.58 -1.55 2.05
CA LEU A 72 6.18 -1.67 3.36
C LEU A 72 7.64 -1.23 3.28
N VAL A 73 8.13 -0.56 4.30
CA VAL A 73 9.55 -0.23 4.45
C VAL A 73 10.05 -0.80 5.75
N GLU A 74 11.27 -1.34 5.74
CA GLU A 74 11.90 -1.78 6.98
C GLU A 74 12.50 -0.58 7.72
N ARG A 75 12.21 -0.48 9.01
CA ARG A 75 12.82 0.47 9.93
C ARG A 75 13.10 -0.21 11.26
N ASP A 76 14.35 -0.15 11.71
CA ASP A 76 14.78 -0.69 13.00
C ASP A 76 14.34 -2.17 13.20
N GLY A 77 14.38 -2.96 12.12
CA GLY A 77 13.95 -4.38 12.09
C GLY A 77 12.44 -4.61 12.00
N HIS A 78 11.62 -3.55 11.91
CA HIS A 78 10.16 -3.62 11.79
C HIS A 78 9.68 -3.18 10.41
N TRP A 79 8.70 -3.88 9.85
CA TRP A 79 8.02 -3.48 8.62
C TRP A 79 6.90 -2.49 8.91
N LEU A 80 7.01 -1.28 8.36
CA LEU A 80 6.02 -0.22 8.50
C LEU A 80 5.33 0.04 7.17
N LEU A 81 4.02 0.25 7.19
CA LEU A 81 3.27 0.67 6.01
C LEU A 81 3.67 2.10 5.63
N ALA A 82 4.39 2.24 4.53
CA ALA A 82 4.77 3.52 3.96
C ALA A 82 3.68 4.06 3.04
N ARG A 83 3.07 3.19 2.22
CA ARG A 83 2.03 3.58 1.26
C ARG A 83 0.96 2.51 1.12
N TYR A 84 -0.27 2.97 0.99
CA TYR A 84 -1.38 2.16 0.53
C TYR A 84 -2.06 2.83 -0.67
N PHE A 85 -2.22 2.06 -1.74
CA PHE A 85 -2.89 2.49 -2.95
C PHE A 85 -3.92 1.45 -3.36
N VAL A 86 -5.03 1.91 -3.94
CA VAL A 86 -6.08 1.03 -4.45
C VAL A 86 -6.62 1.59 -5.75
N ASN A 87 -6.67 0.72 -6.76
CA ASN A 87 -7.31 1.02 -8.03
C ASN A 87 -8.49 0.07 -8.21
N SER A 88 -9.70 0.61 -8.23
CA SER A 88 -10.91 -0.16 -8.46
C SER A 88 -11.70 0.47 -9.59
N THR A 89 -12.26 -0.36 -10.46
CA THR A 89 -13.18 0.06 -11.52
C THR A 89 -14.46 0.68 -10.96
N ALA A 90 -14.85 0.34 -9.73
CA ALA A 90 -16.01 0.88 -9.04
C ALA A 90 -15.74 2.21 -8.31
N LEU A 91 -14.49 2.71 -8.35
CA LEU A 91 -14.14 4.06 -7.88
C LEU A 91 -14.08 5.12 -9.00
N LYS A 92 -14.26 4.73 -10.27
CA LYS A 92 -14.36 5.64 -11.41
C LYS A 92 -15.68 6.39 -11.45
#